data_AF-A0A516SJA5-F1
#
_entry.id   AF-A0A516SJA5-F1
#
_cell.length_a   1.000
_cell.length_b   1.000
_cell.length_c   1.000
_cell.angle_alpha   90.00
_cell.angle_beta   90.00
_cell.angle_gamma   90.00
#
_symmetry.space_group_name_H-M   'P 1'
#
loop_
_entity.id
_entity.type
_entity.pdbx_description
1 polymer ?
#
loop_
_entity_poly.entity_id
_entity_poly.type
_entity_poly.pdbx_seq_one_letter_code
_entity_poly.pdbx_strand_id
1 'polypeptide(L)'
;MEIEAAKGWVNTGYKPGAQSGVYVNVHADGEWCCRTDDRPYGMRNADGGRNNTGAYNIENVEGNTWFPYSGPGARMGMLVGKLGPNGQPFLMGKTKSLAISQISPDLELYVRINFGDLAICDGALNLRIKVSDGQPDKEREWVFSRVAQRWVQQ
;
A
#
# COMPACT_ATOMS: atom_id res chain seq x y z
N MET A 1 -9.91 -1.54 3.23
CA MET A 1 -10.13 -1.71 1.78
C MET A 1 -9.28 -2.87 1.31
N GLU A 2 -9.80 -3.76 0.46
CA GLU A 2 -9.04 -4.88 -0.10
C GLU A 2 -8.31 -4.44 -1.38
N ILE A 3 -7.03 -4.81 -1.49
CA ILE A 3 -6.15 -4.53 -2.62
C ILE A 3 -5.67 -5.87 -3.17
N GLU A 4 -6.33 -6.34 -4.23
CA GLU A 4 -5.95 -7.56 -4.94
C GLU A 4 -4.58 -7.40 -5.60
N ALA A 5 -3.71 -8.39 -5.42
CA ALA A 5 -2.35 -8.32 -5.96
C ALA A 5 -2.29 -8.38 -7.49
N ALA A 6 -3.30 -8.97 -8.12
CA ALA A 6 -3.42 -9.01 -9.57
C ALA A 6 -3.73 -7.64 -10.21
N LYS A 7 -4.16 -6.67 -9.40
CA LYS A 7 -4.56 -5.34 -9.89
C LYS A 7 -3.37 -4.40 -9.96
N GLY A 8 -3.35 -3.59 -11.02
CA GLY A 8 -2.43 -2.46 -11.19
C GLY A 8 -2.67 -1.35 -10.16
N TRP A 9 -2.52 -0.09 -10.57
CA TRP A 9 -2.84 1.03 -9.68
C TRP A 9 -4.33 1.04 -9.32
N VAL A 10 -4.64 0.81 -8.05
CA VAL A 10 -5.98 0.87 -7.50
C VAL A 10 -6.19 2.25 -6.89
N ASN A 11 -7.18 2.99 -7.39
CA ASN A 11 -7.66 4.20 -6.72
C ASN A 11 -8.42 3.81 -5.45
N THR A 12 -8.00 4.32 -4.30
CA THR A 12 -8.68 4.04 -3.03
C THR A 12 -9.87 4.97 -2.77
N GLY A 13 -9.99 6.07 -3.52
CA GLY A 13 -10.93 7.17 -3.26
C GLY A 13 -10.64 7.94 -1.97
N TYR A 14 -9.61 7.57 -1.21
CA TYR A 14 -9.23 8.30 0.00
C TYR A 14 -8.41 9.53 -0.38
N LYS A 15 -8.75 10.68 0.20
CA LYS A 15 -8.03 11.96 0.01
C LYS A 15 -7.29 12.33 1.29
N PRO A 16 -5.98 12.03 1.42
CA PRO A 16 -5.24 12.29 2.65
C PRO A 16 -5.18 13.78 3.02
N GLY A 17 -5.01 14.66 2.04
CA GLY A 17 -4.91 16.10 2.26
C GLY A 17 -6.24 16.77 2.68
N ALA A 18 -7.38 16.09 2.50
CA ALA A 18 -8.69 16.62 2.85
C ALA A 18 -9.06 16.38 4.33
N GLN A 19 -8.20 15.68 5.08
CA GLN A 19 -8.46 15.32 6.47
C GLN A 19 -8.10 16.46 7.42
N SER A 20 -8.83 16.56 8.53
CA SER A 20 -8.45 17.41 9.65
C SER A 20 -7.51 16.64 10.59
N GLY A 21 -6.19 16.85 10.47
CA GLY A 21 -5.19 16.28 11.38
C GLY A 21 -3.75 16.61 10.97
N VAL A 22 -2.77 15.98 11.63
CA VAL A 22 -1.34 16.15 11.30
C VAL A 22 -0.86 15.06 10.34
N TYR A 23 -1.21 13.80 10.63
CA TYR A 23 -0.79 12.65 9.84
C TYR A 23 -1.97 11.77 9.43
N VAL A 24 -1.85 11.19 8.23
CA VAL A 24 -2.58 9.98 7.83
C VAL A 24 -1.63 8.80 7.96
N ASN A 25 -1.97 7.86 8.83
CA ASN A 25 -1.29 6.59 9.02
C ASN A 25 -2.04 5.52 8.22
N VAL A 26 -1.40 5.00 7.17
CA VAL A 26 -1.93 3.94 6.34
C VAL A 26 -1.29 2.64 6.77
N HIS A 27 -2.11 1.65 7.12
CA HIS A 27 -1.71 0.31 7.50
C HIS A 27 -2.14 -0.69 6.45
N ALA A 28 -1.26 -1.64 6.12
CA ALA A 28 -1.51 -2.70 5.16
C ALA A 28 -1.17 -4.05 5.77
N ASP A 29 -2.20 -4.88 5.92
CA ASP A 29 -2.11 -6.23 6.49
C ASP A 29 -2.48 -7.29 5.43
N GLY A 30 -2.26 -8.56 5.73
CA GLY A 30 -2.56 -9.67 4.84
C GLY A 30 -1.37 -10.11 3.98
N GLU A 31 -1.65 -11.01 3.05
CA GLU A 31 -0.64 -11.68 2.24
C GLU A 31 -1.13 -11.91 0.81
N TRP A 32 -0.18 -11.96 -0.11
CA TRP A 32 -0.41 -12.18 -1.53
C TRP A 32 0.72 -13.03 -2.12
N CYS A 33 0.55 -13.57 -3.33
CA CYS A 33 1.51 -14.51 -3.94
C CYS A 33 1.69 -14.26 -5.44
N CYS A 34 2.93 -14.23 -5.94
CA CYS A 34 3.26 -14.18 -7.39
C CYS A 34 3.78 -15.52 -7.95
N ARG A 35 3.84 -16.56 -7.12
CA ARG A 35 4.32 -17.90 -7.50
C ARG A 35 3.33 -18.92 -6.94
N THR A 36 2.16 -18.98 -7.56
CA THR A 36 1.01 -19.74 -7.05
C THR A 36 1.19 -21.26 -7.18
N ASP A 37 2.06 -21.68 -8.09
CA ASP A 37 2.59 -23.05 -8.26
C ASP A 37 3.52 -23.47 -7.11
N ASP A 38 4.12 -22.50 -6.41
CA ASP A 38 5.02 -22.74 -5.29
C ASP A 38 4.79 -21.68 -4.19
N ARG A 39 3.55 -21.66 -3.66
CA ARG A 39 3.11 -20.69 -2.63
C ARG A 39 4.07 -20.61 -1.44
N PRO A 40 4.62 -21.73 -0.92
CA PRO A 40 5.64 -21.71 0.12
C PRO A 40 6.96 -21.10 -0.31
N TYR A 41 7.10 -20.51 -1.50
CA TYR A 41 8.16 -19.52 -1.85
C TYR A 41 7.64 -18.21 -2.47
N GLY A 42 6.39 -18.15 -2.92
CA GLY A 42 5.80 -16.94 -3.53
C GLY A 42 5.07 -15.97 -2.60
N MET A 43 4.66 -16.40 -1.41
CA MET A 43 3.88 -15.59 -0.46
C MET A 43 4.66 -14.41 0.11
N ARG A 44 4.05 -13.22 0.14
CA ARG A 44 4.62 -11.95 0.59
C ARG A 44 3.59 -11.10 1.37
N ASN A 45 4.09 -10.25 2.26
CA ASN A 45 3.31 -9.21 2.95
C ASN A 45 3.54 -7.83 2.33
N ALA A 46 2.98 -6.77 2.94
CA ALA A 46 3.09 -5.41 2.43
C ALA A 46 4.52 -4.85 2.38
N ASP A 47 5.49 -5.39 3.12
CA ASP A 47 6.90 -4.98 3.03
C ASP A 47 7.66 -5.73 1.92
N GLY A 48 6.98 -6.61 1.16
CA GLY A 48 7.58 -7.50 0.17
C GLY A 48 8.33 -8.69 0.80
N GLY A 49 8.33 -8.76 2.14
CA GLY A 49 8.94 -9.83 2.92
C GLY A 49 7.96 -10.95 3.27
N ARG A 50 8.47 -11.94 4.00
CA ARG A 50 7.69 -13.07 4.52
C ARG A 50 7.48 -13.00 6.02
N ASN A 51 6.42 -13.66 6.47
CA ASN A 51 6.16 -13.82 7.90
C ASN A 51 6.89 -15.02 8.54
N ASN A 52 7.34 -16.07 7.81
CA ASN A 52 7.93 -17.26 8.49
C ASN A 52 8.87 -18.25 7.74
N THR A 53 9.31 -18.02 6.51
CA THR A 53 10.31 -18.93 5.87
C THR A 53 11.18 -18.16 4.89
N GLY A 54 12.50 -18.40 4.91
CA GLY A 54 13.50 -17.69 4.10
C GLY A 54 13.10 -17.60 2.63
N ALA A 55 12.67 -16.41 2.21
CA ALA A 55 12.48 -16.11 0.79
C ALA A 55 13.88 -15.99 0.19
N TYR A 56 14.20 -16.83 -0.78
CA TYR A 56 15.50 -16.78 -1.46
C TYR A 56 15.67 -15.49 -2.29
N ASN A 57 14.57 -14.83 -2.68
CA ASN A 57 14.57 -13.68 -3.60
C ASN A 57 13.69 -12.52 -3.08
N ILE A 58 14.07 -11.90 -1.95
CA ILE A 58 13.69 -10.49 -1.71
C ILE A 58 14.65 -9.65 -2.54
N GLU A 59 14.28 -9.43 -3.79
CA GLU A 59 15.15 -8.71 -4.72
C GLU A 59 15.03 -7.21 -4.40
N ASN A 60 16.18 -6.60 -4.11
CA ASN A 60 16.33 -5.17 -4.24
C ASN A 60 16.08 -4.82 -5.72
N VAL A 61 15.16 -3.89 -5.97
CA VAL A 61 14.80 -3.44 -7.33
C VAL A 61 15.10 -1.96 -7.55
N GLU A 62 15.98 -1.39 -6.73
CA GLU A 62 16.56 -0.06 -6.94
C GLU A 62 17.14 0.08 -8.35
N GLY A 63 16.80 1.18 -9.03
CA GLY A 63 17.23 1.47 -10.39
C GLY A 63 16.54 0.63 -11.49
N ASN A 64 15.78 -0.41 -11.14
CA ASN A 64 15.10 -1.24 -12.12
C ASN A 64 13.72 -0.66 -12.48
N THR A 65 13.65 0.03 -13.62
CA THR A 65 12.45 0.72 -14.12
C THR A 65 11.32 -0.21 -14.59
N TRP A 66 11.54 -1.54 -14.60
CA TRP A 66 10.47 -2.51 -14.78
C TRP A 66 9.47 -2.48 -13.61
N PHE A 67 9.91 -1.99 -12.45
CA PHE A 67 9.08 -1.87 -11.25
C PHE A 67 8.50 -0.46 -11.12
N PRO A 68 7.23 -0.33 -10.69
CA PRO A 68 6.59 0.97 -10.48
C PRO A 68 7.35 1.90 -9.54
N TYR A 69 7.98 1.34 -8.51
CA TYR A 69 8.89 2.04 -7.63
C TYR A 69 10.26 1.36 -7.64
N SER A 70 11.28 2.12 -8.00
CA SER A 70 12.67 1.68 -8.10
C SER A 70 13.63 2.66 -7.40
N GLY A 71 13.11 3.48 -6.47
CA GLY A 71 13.90 4.40 -5.66
C GLY A 71 14.57 3.71 -4.46
N PRO A 72 15.26 4.46 -3.59
CA PRO A 72 15.94 3.91 -2.41
C PRO A 72 15.00 3.08 -1.53
N GLY A 73 15.45 1.89 -1.13
CA GLY A 73 14.69 0.91 -0.36
C GLY A 73 13.67 0.09 -1.17
N ALA A 74 13.65 0.21 -2.51
CA ALA A 74 12.71 -0.51 -3.35
C ALA A 74 12.93 -2.03 -3.26
N ARG A 75 11.86 -2.73 -2.90
CA ARG A 75 11.83 -4.20 -2.89
C ARG A 75 10.75 -4.70 -3.83
N MET A 76 11.06 -5.81 -4.50
CA MET A 76 10.06 -6.55 -5.23
C MET A 76 8.92 -6.99 -4.30
N GLY A 77 7.69 -6.74 -4.73
CA GLY A 77 6.49 -7.23 -4.06
C GLY A 77 6.02 -6.43 -2.84
N MET A 78 6.67 -5.31 -2.52
CA MET A 78 6.17 -4.45 -1.46
C MET A 78 4.97 -3.62 -1.92
N LEU A 79 4.15 -3.16 -0.99
CA LEU A 79 3.11 -2.18 -1.28
C LEU A 79 3.75 -0.81 -1.54
N VAL A 80 3.31 -0.17 -2.62
CA VAL A 80 3.70 1.19 -3.01
C VAL A 80 2.46 2.04 -3.24
N GLY A 81 2.64 3.35 -3.05
CA GLY A 81 1.59 4.35 -3.19
C GLY A 81 1.97 5.45 -4.16
N LYS A 82 0.98 6.20 -4.64
CA LYS A 82 1.17 7.50 -5.28
C LYS A 82 -0.04 8.39 -4.98
N LEU A 83 0.14 9.71 -5.07
CA LEU A 83 -0.92 10.70 -4.86
C LEU A 83 -1.37 11.25 -6.22
N GLY A 84 -2.63 11.00 -6.58
CA GLY A 84 -3.18 11.30 -7.90
C GLY A 84 -2.73 10.31 -8.99
N PRO A 85 -3.40 10.37 -10.17
CA PRO A 85 -3.14 9.44 -11.26
C PRO A 85 -1.72 9.56 -11.85
N ASN A 86 -1.11 10.75 -11.77
CA ASN A 86 0.22 11.05 -12.31
C ASN A 86 1.29 11.26 -11.22
N GLY A 87 0.97 10.94 -9.96
CA GLY A 87 1.88 11.12 -8.85
C GLY A 87 3.12 10.23 -8.93
N GLN A 88 4.23 10.69 -8.36
CA GLN A 88 5.43 9.89 -8.21
C GLN A 88 5.21 8.77 -7.20
N PRO A 89 5.55 7.51 -7.55
CA PRO A 89 5.44 6.39 -6.62
C PRO A 89 6.35 6.55 -5.39
N PHE A 90 5.90 6.06 -4.25
CA PHE A 90 6.65 6.02 -3.00
C PHE A 90 6.44 4.70 -2.24
N LEU A 91 7.42 4.37 -1.39
CA LEU A 91 7.36 3.23 -0.48
C LEU A 91 6.20 3.40 0.52
N MET A 92 5.31 2.40 0.59
CA MET A 92 4.29 2.30 1.64
C MET A 92 4.64 1.25 2.69
N GLY A 93 4.92 0.00 2.29
CA GLY A 93 5.13 -1.08 3.25
C GLY A 93 3.88 -1.39 4.08
N LYS A 94 4.08 -2.02 5.25
CA LYS A 94 3.02 -2.29 6.23
C LYS A 94 2.45 -1.03 6.87
N THR A 95 3.27 0.00 7.08
CA THR A 95 2.83 1.24 7.71
C THR A 95 3.50 2.44 7.04
N LYS A 96 2.68 3.42 6.63
CA LYS A 96 3.15 4.69 6.07
C LYS A 96 2.43 5.86 6.74
N SER A 97 3.20 6.77 7.32
CA SER A 97 2.70 8.08 7.75
C SER A 97 2.88 9.11 6.64
N LEU A 98 1.81 9.83 6.35
CA LEU A 98 1.75 10.92 5.37
C LEU A 98 1.41 12.22 6.10
N ALA A 99 2.28 13.23 5.99
CA ALA A 99 2.01 14.55 6.57
C ALA A 99 0.89 15.23 5.76
N ILE A 100 -0.25 15.52 6.41
CA ILE A 100 -1.43 16.09 5.76
C ILE A 100 -1.10 17.46 5.14
N SER A 101 -0.30 18.28 5.85
CA SER A 101 0.13 19.61 5.41
C SER A 101 0.95 19.63 4.12
N GLN A 102 1.46 18.49 3.66
CA GLN A 102 2.26 18.37 2.45
C GLN A 102 1.48 17.83 1.25
N ILE A 103 0.17 17.57 1.41
CA ILE A 103 -0.66 16.91 0.41
C ILE A 103 -1.83 17.81 0.05
N SER A 104 -2.02 18.06 -1.24
CA SER A 104 -3.22 18.78 -1.72
C SER A 104 -4.51 18.03 -1.33
N PRO A 105 -5.56 18.73 -0.88
CA PRO A 105 -6.82 18.12 -0.47
C PRO A 105 -7.55 17.37 -1.60
N ASP A 106 -7.22 17.66 -2.86
CA ASP A 106 -7.88 17.04 -4.01
C ASP A 106 -7.22 15.71 -4.46
N LEU A 107 -6.03 15.40 -3.97
CA LEU A 107 -5.29 14.22 -4.40
C LEU A 107 -5.79 12.95 -3.71
N GLU A 108 -6.15 11.97 -4.53
CA GLU A 108 -6.53 10.64 -4.08
C GLU A 108 -5.31 9.73 -3.93
N LEU A 109 -5.35 8.84 -2.95
CA LEU A 109 -4.34 7.80 -2.76
C LEU A 109 -4.58 6.65 -3.72
N TYR A 110 -3.56 6.33 -4.52
CA TYR A 110 -3.49 5.14 -5.35
C TYR A 110 -2.46 4.19 -4.76
N VAL A 111 -2.73 2.90 -4.85
CA VAL A 111 -1.85 1.86 -4.31
C VAL A 111 -1.69 0.71 -5.30
N ARG A 112 -0.58 -0.02 -5.22
CA ARG A 112 -0.40 -1.31 -5.91
C ARG A 112 0.73 -2.11 -5.30
N ILE A 113 0.81 -3.38 -5.67
CA ILE A 113 2.01 -4.19 -5.43
C ILE A 113 3.14 -3.76 -6.39
N ASN A 114 4.35 -3.63 -5.84
CA ASN A 114 5.57 -3.28 -6.57
C ASN A 114 6.13 -4.51 -7.30
N PHE A 115 5.40 -4.96 -8.32
CA PHE A 115 5.75 -6.13 -9.11
C PHE A 115 5.43 -5.86 -10.59
N GLY A 116 6.25 -6.41 -11.47
CA GLY A 116 6.18 -6.15 -12.91
C GLY A 116 5.05 -6.90 -13.62
N ASP A 117 4.96 -8.21 -13.40
CA ASP A 117 3.91 -9.06 -13.97
C ASP A 117 2.86 -9.42 -12.93
N LEU A 118 1.81 -8.60 -12.84
CA LEU A 118 0.75 -8.79 -11.84
C LEU A 118 -0.24 -9.89 -12.23
N ALA A 119 -0.29 -10.32 -13.50
CA ALA A 119 -1.31 -11.25 -13.98
C ALA A 119 -1.17 -12.66 -13.37
N ILE A 120 0.03 -13.00 -12.91
CA ILE A 120 0.34 -14.28 -12.24
C ILE A 120 0.08 -14.25 -10.73
N CYS A 121 -0.33 -13.09 -10.20
CA CYS A 121 -0.45 -12.88 -8.76
C CYS A 121 -1.87 -13.18 -8.25
N ASP A 122 -1.98 -13.65 -7.01
CA ASP A 122 -3.24 -13.76 -6.28
C ASP A 122 -3.12 -13.33 -4.82
N GLY A 123 -4.25 -13.40 -4.11
CA GLY A 123 -4.37 -12.89 -2.75
C GLY A 123 -4.52 -11.36 -2.72
N ALA A 124 -4.53 -10.81 -1.51
CA ALA A 124 -4.84 -9.41 -1.31
C ALA A 124 -4.24 -8.86 -0.01
N LEU A 125 -3.97 -7.56 -0.04
CA LEU A 125 -3.68 -6.79 1.16
C LEU A 125 -4.94 -6.06 1.62
N ASN A 126 -5.06 -5.85 2.92
CA ASN A 126 -6.14 -5.10 3.55
C ASN A 126 -5.59 -3.78 4.10
N LEU A 127 -6.06 -2.69 3.53
CA LEU A 127 -5.77 -1.34 3.98
C LEU A 127 -6.69 -0.88 5.10
N ARG A 128 -6.09 -0.30 6.14
CA ARG A 128 -6.74 0.47 7.19
C ARG A 128 -6.11 1.85 7.25
N ILE A 129 -6.90 2.88 7.54
CA ILE A 129 -6.40 4.25 7.59
C ILE A 129 -6.75 4.85 8.93
N LYS A 130 -5.80 5.57 9.50
CA LYS A 130 -5.98 6.33 10.73
C LYS A 130 -5.51 7.76 10.55
N VAL A 131 -6.22 8.71 11.15
CA VAL A 131 -5.84 10.13 11.18
C VAL A 131 -5.37 10.47 12.59
N SER A 132 -4.17 11.01 12.72
CA SER A 132 -3.57 11.41 14.00
C SER A 132 -3.34 12.92 14.05
N ASP A 133 -3.60 13.52 15.21
CA ASP A 133 -3.25 14.92 15.52
C ASP A 133 -1.81 15.05 16.07
N GLY A 134 -0.96 14.03 15.87
CA GLY A 134 0.41 13.97 16.41
C GLY A 134 0.50 13.31 17.80
N GLN A 135 -0.62 12.81 18.32
CA GLN A 135 -0.71 12.03 19.55
C GLN A 135 -1.24 10.61 19.23
N PRO A 136 -0.53 9.52 19.61
CA PRO A 136 -0.90 8.14 19.23
C PRO A 136 -2.22 7.65 19.83
N ASP A 137 -2.62 8.21 20.97
CA ASP A 137 -3.82 7.86 21.75
C ASP A 137 -5.11 8.53 21.24
N LYS A 138 -5.01 9.38 20.22
CA LYS A 138 -6.15 10.13 19.64
C LYS A 138 -6.33 9.88 18.14
N GLU A 139 -5.96 8.68 17.68
CA GLU A 139 -6.17 8.31 16.28
C GLU A 139 -7.65 8.06 15.98
N ARG A 140 -8.15 8.68 14.91
CA ARG A 140 -9.46 8.41 14.33
C ARG A 140 -9.34 7.39 13.22
N GLU A 141 -10.03 6.26 13.33
CA GLU A 141 -9.97 5.19 12.33
C GLU A 141 -10.99 5.41 11.21
N TRP A 142 -10.54 5.17 9.99
CA TRP A 142 -11.33 5.18 8.78
C TRP A 142 -11.33 3.78 8.18
N VAL A 143 -12.53 3.27 7.91
CA VAL A 143 -12.74 1.99 7.25
C VAL A 143 -13.43 2.20 5.92
N PHE A 144 -13.12 1.35 4.94
CA PHE A 144 -13.80 1.37 3.65
C PHE A 144 -15.10 0.58 3.76
N SER A 145 -16.24 1.27 3.66
CA SER A 145 -17.55 0.64 3.62
C SER A 145 -17.81 0.07 2.22
N ARG A 146 -17.89 -1.26 2.12
CA ARG A 146 -18.26 -1.93 0.86
C ARG A 146 -19.71 -1.64 0.46
N VAL A 147 -20.61 -1.36 1.41
CA VAL A 147 -22.00 -1.00 1.09
C VAL A 147 -22.08 0.41 0.52
N ALA A 148 -21.39 1.37 1.15
CA ALA A 148 -21.42 2.77 0.72
C ALA A 148 -20.37 3.11 -0.36
N GLN A 149 -19.49 2.16 -0.71
CA GLN A 149 -18.37 2.32 -1.64
C GLN A 149 -17.49 3.55 -1.34
N ARG A 150 -17.30 3.85 -0.04
CA ARG A 150 -16.53 5.00 0.43
C ARG A 150 -15.92 4.78 1.80
N TRP A 151 -14.94 5.60 2.14
CA TRP A 151 -14.37 5.66 3.49
C TRP A 151 -15.36 6.31 4.45
N VAL A 152 -15.51 5.69 5.62
CA VAL A 152 -16.33 6.17 6.73
C VAL A 152 -15.48 6.17 8.00
N GLN A 153 -15.61 7.23 8.78
CA GLN A 153 -14.99 7.30 10.09
C GLN A 153 -15.77 6.40 11.06
N GLN A 154 -15.06 5.61 11.87
CA GLN A 154 -15.62 4.82 12.96
C GLN A 154 -15.44 5.52 14.31
#